data_AF-A0A0H1R926-F1
#
_entry.id   AF-A0A0H1R926-F1
#
_cell.length_a   1.000
_cell.length_b   1.000
_cell.length_c   1.000
_cell.angle_alpha   90.00
_cell.angle_beta   90.00
_cell.angle_gamma   90.00
#
_symmetry.space_group_name_H-M   'P 1'
#
loop_
_entity.id
_entity.type
_entity.pdbx_description
1 polymer ?
#
loop_
_entity_poly.entity_id
_entity_poly.type
_entity_poly.pdbx_seq_one_letter_code
_entity_poly.pdbx_strand_id
1 'polypeptide(L)'
;PAGLRQFLGDAYVNALASKLVDAAPIAEGNKQRFIQNYAKDGAKALAHGLRDDPAYLYVVKSSLEDPDKAAAIRAYVGAWGRATKWIETHPEEWINGYYIKDQGLKDDAARFLVESNGHPDVPLDWNGAIERQQETVDLLAEELKKPALKAETLFDRRFETVAGAAYRGE
;
A
#
# COMPACT_ATOMS: atom_id res chain seq x y z
N PRO A 1 6.23 27.83 -4.60
CA PRO A 1 7.45 27.12 -4.18
C PRO A 1 7.14 25.66 -3.86
N ALA A 2 7.17 24.82 -4.89
CA ALA A 2 6.82 23.40 -4.86
C ALA A 2 8.06 22.53 -4.60
N GLY A 3 8.72 22.77 -3.47
CA GLY A 3 9.96 22.10 -3.09
C GLY A 3 9.80 21.37 -1.77
N LEU A 4 9.11 20.23 -1.77
CA LEU A 4 9.31 19.09 -0.87
C LEU A 4 8.32 17.96 -1.18
N ARG A 5 8.47 17.32 -2.34
CA ARG A 5 7.95 15.95 -2.58
C ARG A 5 8.97 15.20 -3.44
N GLN A 6 10.19 15.10 -2.93
CA GLN A 6 11.09 14.06 -3.44
C GLN A 6 10.75 12.81 -2.66
N PHE A 7 9.95 11.95 -3.27
CA PHE A 7 9.68 10.63 -2.71
C PHE A 7 11.01 9.88 -2.64
N LEU A 8 11.22 9.06 -1.60
CA LEU A 8 12.39 8.15 -1.51
C LEU A 8 12.51 7.25 -2.77
N GLY A 9 11.42 7.05 -3.50
CA GLY A 9 11.40 6.36 -4.80
C GLY A 9 12.27 7.01 -5.88
N ASP A 10 12.53 8.32 -5.83
CA ASP A 10 13.36 9.00 -6.82
C ASP A 10 14.86 8.80 -6.55
N ALA A 11 15.25 8.62 -5.29
CA ALA A 11 16.65 8.38 -4.92
C ALA A 11 17.15 7.04 -5.48
N TYR A 12 16.36 5.98 -5.35
CA TYR A 12 16.71 4.65 -5.87
C TYR A 12 16.73 4.61 -7.41
N VAL A 13 15.77 5.26 -8.07
CA VAL A 13 15.77 5.41 -9.53
C VAL A 13 17.06 6.06 -10.02
N ASN A 14 17.48 7.16 -9.38
CA ASN A 14 18.70 7.87 -9.76
C ASN A 14 19.96 7.07 -9.47
N ALA A 15 20.01 6.35 -8.34
CA ALA A 15 21.15 5.50 -7.98
C ALA A 15 21.35 4.35 -8.99
N LEU A 16 20.27 3.68 -9.41
CA LEU A 16 20.33 2.65 -10.45
C LEU A 16 20.72 3.24 -11.80
N ALA A 17 20.08 4.33 -12.22
CA ALA A 17 20.36 4.98 -13.50
C ALA A 17 21.83 5.46 -13.60
N SER A 18 22.40 5.89 -12.47
CA SER A 18 23.80 6.35 -12.37
C SER A 18 24.79 5.23 -12.07
N LYS A 19 24.33 3.97 -12.00
CA LYS A 19 25.15 2.78 -11.69
C LYS A 19 25.89 2.87 -10.34
N LEU A 20 25.32 3.60 -9.38
CA LEU A 20 25.84 3.64 -8.01
C LEU A 20 25.54 2.35 -7.23
N VAL A 21 24.49 1.64 -7.65
CA VAL A 21 24.07 0.34 -7.10
C VAL A 21 23.62 -0.56 -8.25
N ASP A 22 23.75 -1.87 -8.07
CA ASP A 22 23.34 -2.87 -9.07
C ASP A 22 21.87 -3.29 -8.93
N ALA A 23 21.28 -3.11 -7.74
CA ALA A 23 19.89 -3.42 -7.43
C ALA A 23 19.34 -2.46 -6.37
N ALA A 24 18.06 -2.08 -6.49
CA ALA A 24 17.36 -1.25 -5.50
C ALA A 24 15.84 -1.51 -5.54
N PRO A 25 15.14 -1.34 -4.40
CA PRO A 25 13.68 -1.37 -4.39
C PRO A 25 13.12 -0.13 -5.11
N ILE A 26 12.25 -0.36 -6.09
CA ILE A 26 11.60 0.71 -6.87
C ILE A 26 10.10 0.66 -6.61
N ALA A 27 9.52 1.80 -6.24
CA ALA A 27 8.08 1.94 -6.07
C ALA A 27 7.33 1.62 -7.37
N GLU A 28 6.16 1.00 -7.26
CA GLU A 28 5.39 0.45 -8.39
C GLU A 28 5.18 1.47 -9.52
N GLY A 29 4.77 2.70 -9.19
CA GLY A 29 4.58 3.78 -10.16
C GLY A 29 5.85 4.26 -10.90
N ASN A 30 7.03 3.88 -10.42
CA ASN A 30 8.31 4.17 -11.08
C ASN A 30 8.87 2.94 -11.84
N LYS A 31 8.39 1.73 -11.53
CA LYS A 31 8.93 0.47 -12.08
C LYS A 31 8.81 0.39 -13.60
N GLN A 32 7.60 0.60 -14.15
CA GLN A 32 7.36 0.53 -15.59
C GLN A 32 8.22 1.54 -16.36
N ARG A 33 8.24 2.80 -15.90
CA ARG A 33 9.02 3.88 -16.53
C ARG A 33 10.52 3.58 -16.50
N PHE A 34 11.03 3.05 -15.39
CA PHE A 34 12.44 2.69 -15.28
C PHE A 34 12.82 1.59 -16.28
N ILE A 35 12.03 0.52 -16.36
CA ILE A 35 12.27 -0.57 -17.31
C ILE A 35 12.18 -0.05 -18.75
N GLN A 36 11.17 0.74 -19.10
CA GLN A 36 11.04 1.33 -20.44
C GLN A 36 12.28 2.13 -20.87
N ASN A 37 12.89 2.89 -19.94
CA ASN A 37 14.03 3.75 -20.24
C ASN A 37 15.36 2.98 -20.31
N TYR A 38 15.55 1.94 -19.49
CA TYR A 38 16.85 1.30 -19.26
C TYR A 38 16.91 -0.19 -19.62
N ALA A 39 15.85 -0.81 -20.14
CA ALA A 39 15.86 -2.23 -20.53
C ALA A 39 16.94 -2.55 -21.58
N LYS A 40 17.18 -1.63 -22.52
CA LYS A 40 18.26 -1.74 -23.52
C LYS A 40 19.67 -1.80 -22.89
N ASP A 41 19.79 -1.25 -21.67
CA ASP A 41 21.02 -1.21 -20.87
C ASP A 41 21.06 -2.36 -19.84
N GLY A 42 20.10 -3.29 -19.90
CA GLY A 42 20.03 -4.49 -19.07
C GLY A 42 19.11 -4.40 -17.85
N ALA A 43 18.37 -3.29 -17.66
CA ALA A 43 17.43 -3.17 -16.54
C ALA A 43 16.30 -4.21 -16.65
N LYS A 44 16.02 -4.90 -15.53
CA LYS A 44 14.92 -5.86 -15.41
C LYS A 44 14.37 -5.87 -13.99
N ALA A 45 13.08 -6.17 -13.85
CA ALA A 45 12.50 -6.47 -12.54
C ALA A 45 13.01 -7.83 -12.03
N LEU A 46 13.30 -7.92 -10.74
CA LEU A 46 13.60 -9.17 -10.06
C LEU A 46 12.33 -9.68 -9.39
N ALA A 47 11.89 -10.89 -9.74
CA ALA A 47 10.75 -11.51 -9.08
C ALA A 47 11.16 -11.96 -7.68
N HIS A 48 10.43 -11.51 -6.66
CA HIS A 48 10.63 -11.95 -5.27
C HIS A 48 9.56 -12.94 -4.81
N GLY A 49 8.42 -13.04 -5.51
CA GLY A 49 7.32 -13.96 -5.15
C GLY A 49 6.63 -13.62 -3.82
N LEU A 50 6.95 -12.48 -3.23
CA LEU A 50 6.30 -11.96 -2.02
C LEU A 50 5.18 -11.01 -2.42
N ARG A 51 4.09 -10.99 -1.66
CA ARG A 51 3.11 -9.91 -1.71
C ARG A 51 3.61 -8.77 -0.82
N ASP A 52 3.97 -7.63 -1.40
CA ASP A 52 4.67 -6.52 -0.75
C ASP A 52 3.85 -5.21 -0.69
N ASP A 53 2.52 -5.33 -0.76
CA ASP A 53 1.57 -4.22 -0.80
C ASP A 53 0.62 -4.13 0.43
N PRO A 54 1.02 -4.43 1.68
CA PRO A 54 0.12 -4.32 2.81
C PRO A 54 -0.32 -2.87 3.04
N ALA A 55 -1.63 -2.66 3.24
CA ALA A 55 -2.22 -1.37 3.59
C ALA A 55 -2.95 -1.44 4.92
N TYR A 56 -2.73 -0.45 5.79
CA TYR A 56 -3.35 -0.37 7.11
C TYR A 56 -4.06 0.97 7.29
N LEU A 57 -5.27 0.94 7.86
CA LEU A 57 -5.89 2.12 8.42
C LEU A 57 -5.40 2.29 9.86
N TYR A 58 -4.65 3.35 10.13
CA TYR A 58 -4.12 3.64 11.46
C TYR A 58 -4.76 4.91 12.03
N VAL A 59 -4.97 4.92 13.34
CA VAL A 59 -5.45 6.09 14.09
C VAL A 59 -4.66 6.22 15.38
N VAL A 60 -4.63 7.42 15.95
CA VAL A 60 -4.07 7.63 17.28
C VAL A 60 -4.99 6.95 18.30
N LYS A 61 -4.42 6.20 19.24
CA LYS A 61 -5.16 5.43 20.26
C LYS A 61 -6.20 6.26 21.01
N SER A 62 -5.89 7.50 21.38
CA SER A 62 -6.82 8.38 22.10
C SER A 62 -8.10 8.69 21.33
N SER A 63 -8.09 8.58 19.99
CA SER A 63 -9.30 8.72 19.18
C SER A 63 -10.28 7.56 19.37
N LEU A 64 -9.81 6.42 19.87
CA LEU A 64 -10.61 5.21 20.10
C LEU A 64 -11.15 5.12 21.54
N GLU A 65 -10.73 6.02 22.43
CA GLU A 65 -11.18 6.15 23.81
C GLU A 65 -12.45 7.01 23.93
N ASP A 66 -12.66 7.90 22.97
CA ASP A 66 -13.88 8.67 22.81
C ASP A 66 -14.91 7.86 22.00
N PRO A 67 -16.09 7.54 22.56
CA PRO A 67 -17.06 6.67 21.90
C PRO A 67 -17.64 7.28 20.62
N ASP A 68 -17.80 8.59 20.54
CA ASP A 68 -18.35 9.27 19.36
C ASP A 68 -17.33 9.24 18.23
N LYS A 69 -16.04 9.47 18.54
CA LYS A 69 -14.96 9.31 17.56
C LYS A 69 -14.78 7.87 17.13
N ALA A 70 -14.87 6.91 18.04
CA ALA A 70 -14.78 5.49 17.70
C ALA A 70 -15.92 5.07 16.75
N ALA A 71 -17.14 5.58 16.96
CA ALA A 71 -18.27 5.37 16.06
C ALA A 71 -18.03 5.99 14.67
N ALA A 72 -17.52 7.22 14.62
CA ALA A 72 -17.17 7.87 13.34
C ALA A 72 -16.07 7.11 12.58
N ILE A 73 -15.04 6.63 13.28
CA ILE A 73 -13.98 5.79 12.70
C ILE A 73 -14.57 4.49 12.16
N ARG A 74 -15.51 3.86 12.87
CA ARG A 74 -16.16 2.63 12.38
C ARG A 74 -16.91 2.89 11.08
N ALA A 75 -17.66 3.99 11.00
CA ALA A 75 -18.34 4.39 9.78
C ALA A 75 -17.36 4.63 8.62
N TYR A 76 -16.22 5.27 8.90
CA TYR A 76 -15.16 5.47 7.92
C TYR A 76 -14.55 4.16 7.42
N VAL A 77 -14.24 3.21 8.32
CA VAL A 77 -13.70 1.88 7.94
C VAL A 77 -14.68 1.14 7.02
N GLY A 78 -15.99 1.22 7.30
CA GLY A 78 -17.00 0.65 6.41
C GLY A 78 -17.09 1.37 5.05
N ALA A 79 -16.96 2.70 5.04
CA ALA A 79 -16.91 3.47 3.79
C ALA A 79 -15.67 3.13 2.95
N TRP A 80 -14.52 2.94 3.61
CA TRP A 80 -13.29 2.49 2.96
C TRP A 80 -13.48 1.11 2.30
N GLY A 81 -14.07 0.13 3.00
CA GLY A 81 -14.37 -1.19 2.42
C GLY A 81 -15.23 -1.11 1.15
N ARG A 82 -16.30 -0.30 1.17
CA ARG A 82 -17.14 -0.06 -0.04
C ARG A 82 -16.37 0.64 -1.16
N ALA A 83 -15.53 1.62 -0.83
CA ALA A 83 -14.73 2.33 -1.81
C ALA A 83 -13.72 1.37 -2.48
N THR A 84 -13.07 0.50 -1.71
CA THR A 84 -12.18 -0.54 -2.24
C THR A 84 -12.91 -1.46 -3.21
N LYS A 85 -14.15 -1.87 -2.88
CA LYS A 85 -14.97 -2.66 -3.80
C LYS A 85 -15.33 -1.88 -5.08
N TRP A 86 -15.67 -0.60 -4.93
CA TRP A 86 -15.99 0.26 -6.06
C TRP A 86 -14.79 0.40 -7.02
N ILE A 87 -13.59 0.66 -6.49
CA ILE A 87 -12.35 0.75 -7.28
C ILE A 87 -12.10 -0.56 -8.05
N GLU A 88 -12.23 -1.71 -7.39
CA GLU A 88 -12.08 -3.02 -8.02
C GLU A 88 -13.05 -3.22 -9.20
N THR A 89 -14.29 -2.76 -9.03
CA THR A 89 -15.39 -3.01 -9.99
C THR A 89 -15.59 -1.91 -11.03
N HIS A 90 -14.95 -0.76 -10.87
CA HIS A 90 -15.03 0.40 -11.76
C HIS A 90 -13.62 0.91 -12.14
N PRO A 91 -12.75 0.03 -12.68
CA PRO A 91 -11.36 0.39 -12.94
C PRO A 91 -11.21 1.50 -13.97
N GLU A 92 -12.07 1.58 -14.99
CA GLU A 92 -11.98 2.63 -16.02
C GLU A 92 -12.36 4.00 -15.45
N GLU A 93 -13.39 4.09 -14.62
CA GLU A 93 -13.76 5.31 -13.92
C GLU A 93 -12.66 5.76 -12.96
N TRP A 94 -12.04 4.80 -12.26
CA TRP A 94 -10.90 5.08 -11.39
C TRP A 94 -9.68 5.58 -12.18
N ILE A 95 -9.33 4.93 -13.28
CA ILE A 95 -8.23 5.33 -14.18
C ILE A 95 -8.46 6.76 -14.68
N ASN A 96 -9.63 7.03 -15.27
CA ASN A 96 -9.90 8.31 -15.89
C ASN A 96 -10.04 9.43 -14.85
N GLY A 97 -10.78 9.17 -13.78
CA GLY A 97 -11.12 10.17 -12.77
C GLY A 97 -9.97 10.49 -11.82
N TYR A 98 -9.27 9.46 -11.34
CA TYR A 98 -8.22 9.61 -10.34
C TYR A 98 -6.83 9.57 -10.96
N TYR A 99 -6.43 8.47 -11.61
CA TYR A 99 -5.06 8.34 -12.09
C TYR A 99 -4.70 9.34 -13.20
N ILE A 100 -5.56 9.56 -14.18
CA ILE A 100 -5.27 10.48 -15.29
C ILE A 100 -5.61 11.92 -14.89
N LYS A 101 -6.88 12.19 -14.56
CA LYS A 101 -7.34 13.58 -14.35
C LYS A 101 -6.77 14.22 -13.08
N ASP A 102 -6.73 13.49 -11.97
CA ASP A 102 -6.28 14.03 -10.67
C ASP A 102 -4.77 13.88 -10.47
N GLN A 103 -4.21 12.70 -10.73
CA GLN A 103 -2.78 12.41 -10.53
C GLN A 103 -1.91 12.76 -11.75
N GLY A 104 -2.50 13.07 -12.91
CA GLY A 104 -1.77 13.48 -14.10
C GLY A 104 -0.98 12.36 -14.78
N LEU A 105 -1.33 11.09 -14.53
CA LEU A 105 -0.67 9.96 -15.17
C LEU A 105 -1.05 9.85 -16.64
N LYS A 106 -0.14 9.29 -17.44
CA LYS A 106 -0.47 8.83 -18.79
C LYS A 106 -1.32 7.56 -18.71
N ASP A 107 -2.14 7.32 -19.74
CA ASP A 107 -3.05 6.18 -19.80
C ASP A 107 -2.34 4.83 -19.62
N ASP A 108 -1.18 4.64 -20.26
CA ASP A 108 -0.39 3.41 -20.16
C ASP A 108 0.12 3.15 -18.72
N ALA A 109 0.57 4.20 -18.03
CA ALA A 109 0.99 4.11 -16.63
C ALA A 109 -0.20 3.90 -15.68
N ALA A 110 -1.33 4.54 -15.94
CA ALA A 110 -2.53 4.39 -15.13
C ALA A 110 -3.11 2.96 -15.23
N ARG A 111 -3.15 2.39 -16.44
CA ARG A 111 -3.59 1.01 -16.66
C ARG A 111 -2.66 0.01 -16.01
N PHE A 112 -1.35 0.21 -16.14
CA PHE A 112 -0.36 -0.62 -15.48
C PHE A 112 -0.51 -0.65 -13.95
N LEU A 113 -0.81 0.48 -13.31
CA LEU A 113 -1.04 0.51 -11.86
C LEU A 113 -2.26 -0.30 -11.44
N VAL A 114 -3.36 -0.26 -12.21
CA VAL A 114 -4.53 -1.11 -11.92
C VAL A 114 -4.17 -2.59 -12.07
N GLU A 115 -3.51 -2.95 -13.17
CA GLU A 115 -3.10 -4.34 -13.43
C GLU A 115 -2.15 -4.85 -12.35
N SER A 116 -1.14 -4.06 -11.97
CA SER A 116 -0.16 -4.47 -10.97
C SER A 116 -0.73 -4.56 -9.56
N ASN A 117 -1.71 -3.73 -9.20
CA ASN A 117 -2.36 -3.82 -7.88
C ASN A 117 -3.24 -5.08 -7.75
N GLY A 118 -3.70 -5.63 -8.88
CA GLY A 118 -4.52 -6.83 -8.91
C GLY A 118 -5.83 -6.70 -8.11
N HIS A 119 -6.28 -7.82 -7.54
CA HIS A 119 -7.49 -7.86 -6.72
C HIS A 119 -7.18 -7.52 -5.25
N PRO A 120 -7.94 -6.60 -4.62
CA PRO A 120 -7.83 -6.34 -3.20
C PRO A 120 -8.15 -7.57 -2.35
N ASP A 121 -7.35 -7.82 -1.32
CA ASP A 121 -7.66 -8.77 -0.25
C ASP A 121 -8.09 -7.98 0.99
N VAL A 122 -9.40 -7.96 1.24
CA VAL A 122 -10.00 -7.28 2.42
C VAL A 122 -10.61 -8.35 3.33
N PRO A 123 -9.83 -8.89 4.28
CA PRO A 123 -10.25 -10.06 5.05
C PRO A 123 -11.27 -9.71 6.15
N LEU A 124 -12.08 -10.71 6.51
CA LEU A 124 -12.95 -10.67 7.70
C LEU A 124 -12.24 -11.13 8.99
N ASP A 125 -11.05 -11.70 8.85
CA ASP A 125 -10.20 -12.17 9.95
C ASP A 125 -8.78 -11.62 9.74
N TRP A 126 -8.24 -10.95 10.75
CA TRP A 126 -6.91 -10.35 10.69
C TRP A 126 -5.79 -11.26 11.18
N ASN A 127 -6.07 -12.50 11.60
CA ASN A 127 -5.04 -13.40 12.14
C ASN A 127 -3.82 -13.54 11.22
N GLY A 128 -4.03 -13.85 9.94
CA GLY A 128 -2.93 -13.98 8.98
C GLY A 128 -2.21 -12.66 8.68
N ALA A 129 -2.88 -11.52 8.78
CA ALA A 129 -2.25 -10.21 8.63
C ALA A 129 -1.40 -9.83 9.85
N ILE A 130 -1.85 -10.21 11.04
CA ILE A 130 -1.14 -9.98 12.30
C ILE A 130 0.09 -10.88 12.41
N GLU A 131 -0.01 -12.15 11.98
CA GLU A 131 1.13 -13.06 11.90
C GLU A 131 2.24 -12.50 11.00
N ARG A 132 1.90 -12.10 9.77
CA ARG A 132 2.85 -11.43 8.85
C ARG A 132 3.43 -10.13 9.41
N GLN A 133 2.62 -9.34 10.13
CA GLN A 133 3.10 -8.13 10.79
C GLN A 133 4.08 -8.45 11.93
N GLN A 134 3.86 -9.55 12.67
CA GLN A 134 4.78 -10.00 13.71
C GLN A 134 6.12 -10.44 13.11
N GLU A 135 6.12 -11.18 12.01
CA GLU A 135 7.37 -11.53 11.28
C GLU A 135 8.18 -10.27 10.93
N THR A 136 7.51 -9.21 10.46
CA THR A 136 8.14 -7.92 10.18
C THR A 136 8.68 -7.25 11.44
N VAL A 137 7.91 -7.26 12.53
CA VAL A 137 8.34 -6.69 13.82
C VAL A 137 9.57 -7.41 14.36
N ASP A 138 9.57 -8.74 14.29
CA ASP A 138 10.66 -9.57 14.80
C ASP A 138 11.94 -9.33 14.00
N LEU A 139 11.85 -9.33 12.67
CA LEU A 139 12.97 -9.00 11.78
C LEU A 139 13.55 -7.63 12.10
N LEU A 140 12.71 -6.59 12.21
CA LEU A 140 13.18 -5.24 12.50
C LEU A 140 13.75 -5.11 13.92
N ALA A 141 13.17 -5.81 14.90
CA ALA A 141 13.67 -5.82 16.27
C ALA A 141 15.08 -6.41 16.34
N GLU A 142 15.32 -7.51 15.63
CA GLU A 142 16.63 -8.15 15.49
C GLU A 142 17.64 -7.21 14.81
N GLU A 143 17.33 -6.75 13.60
CA GLU A 143 18.24 -5.95 12.78
C GLU A 143 18.57 -4.58 13.41
N LEU A 144 17.57 -3.96 14.06
CA LEU A 144 17.74 -2.65 14.70
C LEU A 144 18.18 -2.75 16.16
N LYS A 145 18.34 -3.97 16.70
CA LYS A 145 18.68 -4.23 18.11
C LYS A 145 17.73 -3.50 19.07
N LYS A 146 16.43 -3.61 18.80
CA LYS A 146 15.35 -3.01 19.60
C LYS A 146 14.48 -4.11 20.20
N PRO A 147 13.76 -3.84 21.31
CA PRO A 147 12.76 -4.78 21.80
C PRO A 147 11.67 -5.01 20.75
N ALA A 148 11.26 -6.28 20.59
CA ALA A 148 10.13 -6.63 19.75
C ALA A 148 8.82 -6.15 20.39
N LEU A 149 7.92 -5.63 19.55
CA LEU A 149 6.54 -5.34 19.93
C LEU A 149 5.68 -6.59 19.69
N LYS A 150 4.54 -6.67 20.38
CA LYS A 150 3.51 -7.66 20.06
C LYS A 150 2.55 -7.08 19.02
N ALA A 151 2.61 -7.57 17.79
CA ALA A 151 1.79 -7.08 16.68
C ALA A 151 0.31 -7.09 17.03
N GLU A 152 -0.20 -8.14 17.69
CA GLU A 152 -1.60 -8.23 18.13
C GLU A 152 -2.10 -7.00 18.91
N THR A 153 -1.21 -6.33 19.66
CA THR A 153 -1.57 -5.16 20.48
C THR A 153 -1.75 -3.87 19.67
N LEU A 154 -1.32 -3.89 18.40
CA LEU A 154 -1.44 -2.78 17.47
C LEU A 154 -2.79 -2.80 16.72
N PHE A 155 -3.51 -3.92 16.74
CA PHE A 155 -4.77 -4.11 16.00
C PHE A 155 -5.96 -4.03 16.94
N ASP A 156 -6.85 -3.06 16.72
CA ASP A 156 -8.11 -2.98 17.44
C ASP A 156 -9.16 -3.89 16.79
N ARG A 157 -9.29 -5.11 17.33
CA ARG A 157 -10.21 -6.15 16.83
C ARG A 157 -11.69 -5.72 16.85
N ARG A 158 -12.07 -4.63 17.54
CA ARG A 158 -13.44 -4.10 17.46
C ARG A 158 -13.81 -3.72 16.02
N PHE A 159 -12.83 -3.42 15.16
CA PHE A 159 -13.03 -3.00 13.77
C PHE A 159 -12.80 -4.11 12.74
N GLU A 160 -12.42 -5.32 13.19
CA GLU A 160 -11.90 -6.41 12.36
C GLU A 160 -12.74 -6.72 11.12
N THR A 161 -14.03 -6.94 11.31
CA THR A 161 -14.94 -7.36 10.23
C THR A 161 -15.47 -6.20 9.41
N VAL A 162 -15.29 -4.95 9.84
CA VAL A 162 -16.05 -3.79 9.33
C VAL A 162 -15.76 -3.52 7.86
N ALA A 163 -14.49 -3.47 7.48
CA ALA A 163 -14.10 -3.22 6.09
C ALA A 163 -14.42 -4.43 5.20
N GLY A 164 -14.13 -5.65 5.68
CA GLY A 164 -14.37 -6.89 4.93
C GLY A 164 -15.85 -7.14 4.65
N ALA A 165 -16.73 -6.91 5.62
CA ALA A 165 -18.17 -7.02 5.46
C ALA A 165 -18.67 -5.99 4.43
N ALA A 166 -18.26 -4.73 4.59
CA ALA A 166 -18.64 -3.66 3.68
C ALA A 166 -18.12 -3.87 2.24
N TYR A 167 -16.93 -4.47 2.08
CA TYR A 167 -16.37 -4.87 0.79
C TYR A 167 -17.18 -5.98 0.12
N ARG A 168 -17.73 -6.91 0.91
CA ARG A 168 -18.59 -8.00 0.44
C ARG A 168 -20.06 -7.59 0.22
N GLY A 169 -20.44 -6.41 0.71
CA GLY A 169 -21.82 -5.91 0.65
C GLY A 169 -22.72 -6.44 1.77
N GLU A 170 -22.12 -6.87 2.89
CA GLU A 170 -22.79 -7.35 4.12
C GLU A 170 -23.09 -6.21 5.11
#